data_AF-A0A1V0DKC3-F1
#
_entry.id   AF-A0A1V0DKC3-F1
#
_cell.length_a   1.000
_cell.length_b   1.000
_cell.length_c   1.000
_cell.angle_alpha   90.00
_cell.angle_beta   90.00
_cell.angle_gamma   90.00
#
_symmetry.space_group_name_H-M   'P 1'
#
loop_
_entity.id
_entity.type
_entity.pdbx_description
1 polymer ?
#
loop_
_entity_poly.entity_id
_entity_poly.type
_entity_poly.pdbx_seq_one_letter_code
_entity_poly.pdbx_strand_id
1 'polypeptide(L)'
;ICRYMEEKYGIEWLEYNFFGPSQIAASLRAIAKKFDATIQENAEKVIAKYQPLVDAVIEKYRPRLEGKSVMLYVGGLRPRHVVTAYEDLGMVIAGTGYEFGHGDDYKRTGHYVKEGTLIYDDVTGYELEKFIERIRPDLVGSGIKEKYPVQKMGIP
;
A
#
# COMPACT_ATOMS: atom_id res chain seq x y z
N ILE A 1 -13.89 15.98 6.13
CA ILE A 1 -15.34 15.67 5.99
C ILE A 1 -15.80 14.57 6.96
N CYS A 2 -15.10 13.43 7.08
CA CYS A 2 -15.53 12.35 8.00
C CYS A 2 -15.72 12.81 9.45
N ARG A 3 -14.74 13.51 10.03
CA ARG A 3 -14.85 14.11 11.38
C ARG A 3 -16.05 15.06 11.53
N TYR A 4 -16.34 15.86 10.50
CA TYR A 4 -17.51 16.74 10.49
C TYR A 4 -18.83 15.94 10.50
N MET A 5 -18.90 14.82 9.75
CA MET A 5 -20.10 13.99 9.76
C MET A 5 -20.32 13.30 11.10
N GLU A 6 -19.23 12.89 11.76
CA GLU A 6 -19.26 12.36 13.12
C GLU A 6 -19.74 13.42 14.12
N GLU A 7 -19.12 14.61 14.13
CA GLU A 7 -19.46 15.70 15.05
C GLU A 7 -20.90 16.20 14.87
N LYS A 8 -21.36 16.35 13.62
CA LYS A 8 -22.66 16.97 13.33
C LYS A 8 -23.82 15.99 13.30
N TYR A 9 -23.58 14.76 12.85
CA TYR A 9 -24.64 13.78 12.59
C TYR A 9 -24.46 12.48 13.37
N GLY A 10 -23.40 12.34 14.16
CA GLY A 10 -23.12 11.13 14.92
C GLY A 10 -22.76 9.92 14.04
N ILE A 11 -22.34 10.15 12.80
CA ILE A 11 -22.00 9.07 11.85
C ILE A 11 -20.53 8.69 12.05
N GLU A 12 -20.29 7.52 12.66
CA GLU A 12 -18.95 6.96 12.83
C GLU A 12 -18.23 6.76 11.48
N TRP A 13 -16.90 6.81 11.51
CA TRP A 13 -16.05 6.47 10.37
C TRP A 13 -14.94 5.51 10.78
N LEU A 14 -14.43 4.76 9.81
CA LEU A 14 -13.37 3.78 9.99
C LEU A 14 -12.41 3.84 8.80
N GLU A 15 -11.10 3.88 9.08
CA GLU A 15 -10.08 3.69 8.04
C GLU A 15 -10.01 2.21 7.67
N TYR A 16 -9.89 1.91 6.38
CA TYR A 16 -9.74 0.57 5.84
C TYR A 16 -8.81 0.58 4.63
N ASN A 17 -8.32 -0.59 4.22
CA ASN A 17 -7.40 -0.74 3.11
C ASN A 17 -7.75 -1.95 2.23
N PHE A 18 -8.04 -1.69 0.96
CA PHE A 18 -8.37 -2.71 -0.04
C PHE A 18 -7.26 -2.94 -1.08
N PHE A 19 -6.00 -2.73 -0.70
CA PHE A 19 -4.85 -3.15 -1.50
C PHE A 19 -4.25 -4.44 -0.96
N GLY A 20 -4.38 -5.52 -1.75
CA GLY A 20 -3.85 -6.84 -1.41
C GLY A 20 -4.84 -7.68 -0.60
N PRO A 21 -4.85 -9.01 -0.80
CA PRO A 21 -5.79 -9.91 -0.13
C PRO A 21 -5.71 -9.84 1.40
N SER A 22 -4.51 -9.66 1.97
CA SER A 22 -4.33 -9.61 3.43
C SER A 22 -5.06 -8.42 4.05
N GLN A 23 -4.90 -7.23 3.46
CA GLN A 23 -5.57 -6.01 3.94
C GLN A 23 -7.06 -6.01 3.63
N ILE A 24 -7.48 -6.55 2.49
CA ILE A 24 -8.90 -6.70 2.15
C ILE A 24 -9.60 -7.55 3.20
N ALA A 25 -9.06 -8.73 3.54
CA ALA A 25 -9.66 -9.61 4.55
C ALA A 25 -9.70 -8.95 5.93
N ALA A 26 -8.61 -8.30 6.36
CA ALA A 26 -8.55 -7.56 7.62
C ALA A 26 -9.59 -6.43 7.68
N SER A 27 -9.72 -5.68 6.59
CA SER A 27 -10.67 -4.57 6.44
C SER A 27 -12.13 -5.05 6.44
N LEU A 28 -12.44 -6.12 5.70
CA LEU A 28 -13.78 -6.72 5.71
C LEU A 28 -14.19 -7.15 7.11
N ARG A 29 -13.29 -7.80 7.86
CA ARG A 29 -13.52 -8.19 9.26
C ARG A 29 -13.71 -6.98 10.17
N ALA A 30 -12.87 -5.95 10.03
CA ALA A 30 -12.96 -4.73 10.83
C ALA A 30 -14.28 -3.99 10.60
N ILE A 31 -14.73 -3.88 9.34
CA ILE A 31 -16.01 -3.29 8.97
C ILE A 31 -17.15 -4.15 9.51
N ALA A 32 -17.13 -5.46 9.27
CA ALA A 32 -18.21 -6.35 9.69
C ALA A 32 -18.41 -6.40 11.22
N LYS A 33 -17.34 -6.23 12.00
CA LYS A 33 -17.39 -6.12 13.46
C LYS A 33 -18.21 -4.92 13.98
N LYS A 34 -18.47 -3.92 13.13
CA LYS A 34 -19.34 -2.78 13.46
C LYS A 34 -20.84 -3.12 13.32
N PHE A 35 -21.18 -4.32 12.87
CA PHE A 35 -22.54 -4.78 12.62
C PHE A 35 -22.83 -6.11 13.35
N ASP A 36 -24.01 -6.67 13.10
CA ASP A 36 -24.47 -7.92 13.73
C ASP A 36 -23.75 -9.18 13.21
N ALA A 37 -24.08 -10.32 13.83
CA ALA A 37 -23.52 -11.62 13.50
C ALA A 37 -23.77 -12.02 12.03
N THR A 38 -24.88 -11.59 11.42
CA THR A 38 -25.20 -11.88 10.02
C THR A 38 -24.14 -11.27 9.11
N ILE A 39 -23.75 -10.01 9.36
CA ILE A 39 -22.74 -9.32 8.55
C ILE A 39 -21.35 -9.92 8.78
N GLN A 40 -21.02 -10.30 10.02
CA GLN A 40 -19.76 -10.95 10.36
C GLN A 40 -19.62 -12.31 9.65
N GLU A 41 -20.67 -13.15 9.68
CA GLU A 41 -20.68 -14.41 8.94
C GLU A 41 -20.57 -14.21 7.42
N ASN A 42 -21.25 -13.19 6.89
CA ASN A 42 -21.21 -12.89 5.46
C ASN A 42 -19.82 -12.40 5.02
N ALA A 43 -19.09 -11.66 5.86
CA ALA A 43 -17.71 -11.27 5.58
C ALA A 43 -16.82 -12.50 5.40
N GLU A 44 -16.91 -13.50 6.29
CA GLU A 44 -16.14 -14.75 6.15
C GLU A 44 -16.56 -15.56 4.91
N LYS A 45 -17.86 -15.61 4.59
CA LYS A 45 -18.33 -16.25 3.34
C LYS A 45 -17.73 -15.59 2.10
N VAL A 46 -17.63 -14.25 2.08
CA VAL A 46 -17.01 -13.50 0.98
C VAL A 46 -15.51 -13.76 0.91
N ILE A 47 -14.80 -13.73 2.03
CA ILE A 47 -13.36 -14.03 2.09
C ILE A 47 -13.10 -15.45 1.55
N ALA A 48 -13.83 -16.45 2.04
CA ALA A 48 -13.70 -17.83 1.59
C ALA A 48 -14.04 -18.00 0.10
N LYS A 49 -15.08 -17.30 -0.41
CA LYS A 49 -15.47 -17.33 -1.82
C LYS A 49 -14.35 -16.87 -2.75
N TYR A 50 -13.58 -15.86 -2.36
CA TYR A 50 -12.51 -15.30 -3.19
C TYR A 50 -11.13 -15.92 -2.93
N GLN A 51 -10.96 -16.71 -1.87
CA GLN A 51 -9.69 -17.35 -1.55
C GLN A 51 -9.09 -18.15 -2.72
N PRO A 52 -9.84 -18.97 -3.48
CA PRO A 52 -9.26 -19.68 -4.62
C PRO A 52 -8.72 -18.77 -5.72
N LEU A 53 -9.33 -17.58 -5.92
CA LEU A 53 -8.82 -16.58 -6.87
C LEU A 53 -7.51 -15.97 -6.36
N VAL A 54 -7.46 -15.66 -5.07
CA VAL A 54 -6.26 -15.13 -4.42
C VAL A 54 -5.11 -16.12 -4.52
N ASP A 55 -5.36 -17.38 -4.16
CA ASP A 55 -4.37 -18.45 -4.19
C ASP A 55 -3.81 -18.64 -5.61
N ALA A 56 -4.67 -18.66 -6.63
CA ALA A 56 -4.23 -18.78 -8.02
C ALA A 56 -3.36 -17.59 -8.50
N VAL A 57 -3.65 -16.37 -8.03
CA VAL A 57 -2.83 -15.19 -8.33
C VAL A 57 -1.48 -15.28 -7.63
N ILE A 58 -1.45 -15.65 -6.34
CA ILE A 58 -0.23 -15.79 -5.57
C ILE A 58 0.65 -16.90 -6.16
N GLU A 59 0.10 -18.09 -6.40
CA GLU A 59 0.82 -19.22 -6.99
C GLU A 59 1.47 -18.85 -8.32
N LYS A 60 0.75 -18.08 -9.16
CA LYS A 60 1.24 -17.68 -10.47
C LYS A 60 2.32 -16.60 -10.43
N TYR A 61 2.19 -15.60 -9.56
CA TYR A 61 3.00 -14.37 -9.64
C TYR A 61 4.04 -14.24 -8.54
N ARG A 62 3.78 -14.72 -7.32
CA ARG A 62 4.72 -14.61 -6.21
C ARG A 62 6.08 -15.25 -6.52
N PRO A 63 6.19 -16.47 -7.08
CA PRO A 63 7.49 -17.04 -7.45
C PRO A 63 8.31 -16.21 -8.45
N ARG A 64 7.66 -15.29 -9.19
CA ARG A 64 8.30 -14.42 -10.18
C ARG A 64 8.77 -13.09 -9.58
N LEU A 65 8.26 -12.75 -8.40
CA LEU A 65 8.43 -11.45 -7.75
C LEU A 65 9.09 -11.56 -6.37
N GLU A 66 9.22 -12.76 -5.82
CA GLU A 66 9.81 -12.99 -4.50
C GLU A 66 11.19 -12.32 -4.38
N GLY A 67 11.36 -11.54 -3.31
CA GLY A 67 12.58 -10.81 -3.00
C GLY A 67 12.82 -9.54 -3.84
N LYS A 68 11.96 -9.21 -4.81
CA LYS A 68 12.12 -8.01 -5.63
C LYS A 68 11.88 -6.74 -4.83
N SER A 69 12.76 -5.78 -4.99
CA SER A 69 12.76 -4.50 -4.27
C SER A 69 11.97 -3.42 -5.02
N VAL A 70 11.21 -2.60 -4.28
CA VAL A 70 10.35 -1.56 -4.84
C VAL A 70 10.59 -0.22 -4.16
N MET A 71 10.63 0.86 -4.94
CA MET A 71 10.53 2.23 -4.43
C MET A 71 9.21 2.88 -4.86
N LEU A 72 8.59 3.64 -3.95
CA LEU A 72 7.28 4.27 -4.18
C LEU A 72 7.34 5.78 -3.98
N TYR A 73 6.80 6.56 -4.92
CA TYR A 73 6.61 8.00 -4.73
C TYR A 73 5.31 8.45 -5.37
N VAL A 74 4.33 8.84 -4.55
CA VAL A 74 2.96 9.17 -4.99
C VAL A 74 2.43 10.33 -4.13
N GLY A 75 1.17 10.73 -4.29
CA GLY A 75 0.49 11.66 -3.37
C GLY A 75 0.23 11.10 -1.96
N GLY A 76 -0.75 11.65 -1.24
CA GLY A 76 -0.92 11.49 0.23
C GLY A 76 -1.39 10.16 0.84
N LEU A 77 -1.55 9.05 0.10
CA LEU A 77 -2.15 7.80 0.67
C LEU A 77 -1.46 6.51 0.24
N ARG A 78 -1.37 6.31 -1.08
CA ARG A 78 -0.85 5.08 -1.69
C ARG A 78 0.55 4.67 -1.23
N PRO A 79 1.49 5.58 -0.91
CA PRO A 79 2.84 5.19 -0.50
C PRO A 79 2.90 4.24 0.72
N ARG A 80 1.92 4.28 1.64
CA ARG A 80 1.73 3.24 2.67
C ARG A 80 0.67 2.20 2.30
N HIS A 81 -0.43 2.61 1.66
CA HIS A 81 -1.59 1.73 1.47
C HIS A 81 -1.29 0.51 0.59
N VAL A 82 -0.38 0.63 -0.38
CA VAL A 82 -0.09 -0.49 -1.31
C VAL A 82 1.00 -1.42 -0.80
N VAL A 83 1.67 -1.10 0.31
CA VAL A 83 2.85 -1.85 0.81
C VAL A 83 2.53 -3.32 1.01
N THR A 84 1.46 -3.64 1.74
CA THR A 84 1.09 -5.03 2.01
C THR A 84 0.72 -5.80 0.72
N ALA A 85 0.20 -5.13 -0.32
CA ALA A 85 -0.08 -5.80 -1.59
C ALA A 85 1.20 -6.24 -2.32
N TYR A 86 2.29 -5.49 -2.19
CA TYR A 86 3.61 -5.90 -2.65
C TYR A 86 4.15 -7.06 -1.82
N GLU A 87 4.00 -7.01 -0.49
CA GLU A 87 4.44 -8.08 0.42
C GLU A 87 3.67 -9.39 0.23
N ASP A 88 2.38 -9.32 -0.09
CA ASP A 88 1.55 -10.49 -0.44
C ASP A 88 2.14 -11.27 -1.64
N LEU A 89 2.85 -10.57 -2.53
CA LEU A 89 3.59 -11.11 -3.67
C LEU A 89 5.09 -11.35 -3.40
N GLY A 90 5.52 -11.26 -2.14
CA GLY A 90 6.90 -11.52 -1.73
C GLY A 90 7.89 -10.39 -2.05
N MET A 91 7.42 -9.22 -2.48
CA MET A 91 8.27 -8.07 -2.77
C MET A 91 8.62 -7.28 -1.49
N VAL A 92 9.66 -6.46 -1.56
CA VAL A 92 10.18 -5.66 -0.44
C VAL A 92 10.15 -4.18 -0.79
N ILE A 93 9.50 -3.37 0.04
CA ILE A 93 9.54 -1.92 -0.11
C ILE A 93 10.87 -1.40 0.45
N ALA A 94 11.76 -0.95 -0.44
CA ALA A 94 13.07 -0.39 -0.09
C ALA A 94 13.01 1.13 0.18
N GLY A 95 12.03 1.81 -0.43
CA GLY A 95 11.78 3.22 -0.19
C GLY A 95 10.33 3.61 -0.47
N THR A 96 9.81 4.58 0.27
CA THR A 96 8.46 5.10 0.04
C THR A 96 8.37 6.58 0.40
N GLY A 97 7.50 7.33 -0.27
CA GLY A 97 7.33 8.74 0.06
C GLY A 97 6.15 9.41 -0.59
N TYR A 98 5.88 10.63 -0.13
CA TYR A 98 4.66 11.37 -0.45
C TYR A 98 4.98 12.73 -1.07
N GLU A 99 4.19 13.14 -2.07
CA GLU A 99 4.22 14.51 -2.60
C GLU A 99 3.67 15.53 -1.58
N PHE A 100 2.65 15.15 -0.79
CA PHE A 100 1.91 16.05 0.10
C PHE A 100 1.33 15.32 1.32
N GLY A 101 2.09 14.37 1.88
CA GLY A 101 1.68 13.68 3.11
C GLY A 101 1.73 14.61 4.32
N HIS A 102 0.84 14.43 5.29
CA HIS A 102 0.91 15.17 6.55
C HIS A 102 1.51 14.33 7.68
N GLY A 103 1.83 14.97 8.81
CA GLY A 103 2.50 14.30 9.93
C GLY A 103 1.77 13.06 10.46
N ASP A 104 0.44 12.98 10.33
CA ASP A 104 -0.33 11.80 10.71
C ASP A 104 -0.25 10.67 9.66
N ASP A 105 -0.03 10.97 8.37
CA ASP A 105 0.27 9.96 7.35
C ASP A 105 1.63 9.31 7.62
N TYR A 106 2.64 10.08 7.98
CA TYR A 106 3.98 9.58 8.32
C TYR A 106 3.96 8.68 9.57
N LYS A 107 3.22 9.07 10.62
CA LYS A 107 3.02 8.23 11.80
C LYS A 107 2.40 6.88 11.44
N ARG A 108 1.41 6.85 10.55
CA ARG A 108 0.80 5.60 10.08
C ARG A 108 1.77 4.77 9.24
N THR A 109 2.62 5.41 8.43
CA THR A 109 3.54 4.74 7.49
C THR A 109 4.49 3.79 8.20
N GLY A 110 4.98 4.15 9.39
CA GLY A 110 5.89 3.30 10.18
C GLY A 110 5.31 1.93 10.54
N HIS A 111 3.98 1.76 10.55
CA HIS A 111 3.35 0.45 10.77
C HIS A 111 3.34 -0.45 9.54
N TYR A 112 3.54 0.12 8.34
CA TYR A 112 3.51 -0.61 7.07
C TYR A 112 4.90 -0.99 6.58
N VAL A 113 5.93 -0.21 6.92
CA VAL A 113 7.28 -0.41 6.37
C VAL A 113 8.23 -1.02 7.39
N LYS A 114 9.25 -1.71 6.91
CA LYS A 114 10.27 -2.37 7.74
C LYS A 114 11.34 -1.38 8.17
N GLU A 115 12.03 -1.68 9.27
CA GLU A 115 13.23 -0.95 9.67
C GLU A 115 14.26 -0.91 8.54
N GLY A 116 14.89 0.25 8.33
CA GLY A 116 15.83 0.47 7.22
C GLY A 116 15.19 0.90 5.90
N THR A 117 13.86 0.99 5.80
CA THR A 117 13.17 1.56 4.62
C THR A 117 13.43 3.07 4.54
N LEU A 118 13.86 3.56 3.37
CA LEU A 118 14.02 5.00 3.15
C LEU A 118 12.64 5.69 3.05
N ILE A 119 12.43 6.76 3.81
CA ILE A 119 11.21 7.58 3.74
C ILE A 119 11.57 9.00 3.27
N TYR A 120 10.85 9.51 2.28
CA TYR A 120 11.04 10.87 1.75
C TYR A 120 9.71 11.63 1.63
N ASP A 121 9.76 12.94 1.87
CA ASP A 121 8.65 13.89 1.79
C ASP A 121 9.01 14.95 0.74
N ASP A 122 8.08 15.27 -0.16
CA ASP A 122 8.26 16.24 -1.25
C ASP A 122 9.61 16.08 -1.97
N VAL A 123 9.96 14.82 -2.29
CA VAL A 123 11.29 14.52 -2.84
C VAL A 123 11.51 15.25 -4.16
N THR A 124 12.65 15.91 -4.27
CA THR A 124 13.00 16.57 -5.52
C THR A 124 13.34 15.54 -6.59
N GLY A 125 13.20 15.92 -7.87
CA GLY A 125 13.60 15.03 -8.97
C GLY A 125 15.06 14.57 -8.88
N TYR A 126 15.96 15.45 -8.42
CA TYR A 126 17.37 15.14 -8.22
C TYR A 126 17.59 14.10 -7.11
N GLU A 127 16.94 14.27 -5.95
CA GLU A 127 17.06 13.33 -4.83
C GLU A 127 16.51 11.96 -5.21
N LEU A 128 15.33 11.91 -5.83
CA LEU A 128 14.71 10.65 -6.26
C LEU A 128 15.63 9.90 -7.24
N GLU A 129 16.19 10.59 -8.22
CA GLU A 129 17.19 10.03 -9.15
C GLU A 129 18.39 9.46 -8.39
N LYS A 130 18.99 10.21 -7.46
CA LYS A 130 20.15 9.76 -6.69
C LYS A 130 19.84 8.57 -5.78
N PHE A 131 18.65 8.54 -5.19
CA PHE A 131 18.20 7.39 -4.39
C PHE A 131 18.04 6.15 -5.26
N ILE A 132 17.39 6.28 -6.43
CA ILE A 132 17.20 5.17 -7.37
C ILE A 132 18.55 4.65 -7.90
N GLU A 133 19.49 5.54 -8.23
CA GLU A 133 20.84 5.15 -8.66
C GLU A 133 21.60 4.37 -7.58
N ARG A 134 21.46 4.77 -6.31
CA ARG A 134 22.18 4.15 -5.20
C ARG A 134 21.54 2.85 -4.72
N ILE A 135 20.21 2.82 -4.59
CA ILE A 135 19.43 1.68 -4.09
C ILE A 135 19.28 0.62 -5.18
N ARG A 136 19.16 1.03 -6.46
CA ARG A 136 18.89 0.16 -7.61
C ARG A 136 17.69 -0.78 -7.39
N PRO A 137 16.48 -0.24 -7.14
CA PRO A 137 15.30 -1.07 -6.98
C PRO A 137 14.98 -1.86 -8.25
N ASP A 138 14.30 -3.00 -8.11
CA ASP A 138 13.81 -3.79 -9.23
C ASP A 138 12.57 -3.18 -9.92
N LEU A 139 11.86 -2.27 -9.24
CA LEU A 139 10.65 -1.58 -9.71
C LEU A 139 10.49 -0.22 -9.04
N VAL A 140 10.02 0.79 -9.79
CA VAL A 140 9.59 2.08 -9.21
C VAL A 140 8.13 2.35 -9.51
N GLY A 141 7.33 2.50 -8.46
CA GLY A 141 5.93 2.92 -8.56
C GLY A 141 5.78 4.42 -8.30
N SER A 142 5.60 5.21 -9.36
CA SER A 142 5.43 6.67 -9.24
C SER A 142 4.49 7.28 -10.28
N GLY A 143 4.56 8.59 -10.50
CA GLY A 143 3.73 9.35 -11.42
C GLY A 143 4.23 9.37 -12.86
N ILE A 144 3.49 10.06 -13.72
CA ILE A 144 3.80 10.15 -15.15
C ILE A 144 5.09 10.94 -15.43
N LYS A 145 5.43 11.90 -14.56
CA LYS A 145 6.62 12.74 -14.71
C LYS A 145 7.89 11.94 -14.41
N GLU A 146 7.79 10.97 -13.49
CA GLU A 146 8.90 10.12 -13.04
C GLU A 146 9.09 8.88 -13.94
N LYS A 147 8.03 8.43 -14.62
CA LYS A 147 8.04 7.20 -15.46
C LYS A 147 9.19 7.14 -16.47
N TYR A 148 9.31 8.13 -17.35
CA TYR A 148 10.27 8.05 -18.46
C TYR A 148 11.74 8.22 -18.04
N PRO A 149 12.09 9.12 -17.10
CA PRO A 149 13.43 9.14 -16.52
C PRO A 149 13.85 7.78 -15.95
N VAL A 150 12.99 7.14 -15.16
CA VAL A 150 13.29 5.84 -14.54
C VAL A 150 13.44 4.72 -15.58
N GLN A 151 12.55 4.68 -16.59
CA GLN A 151 12.66 3.71 -17.68
C GLN A 151 13.97 3.86 -18.47
N LYS A 152 14.47 5.09 -18.66
CA LYS A 152 15.77 5.33 -19.31
C LYS A 152 16.96 4.85 -18.47
N MET A 153 16.79 4.70 -17.15
CA MET A 153 17.78 4.08 -16.25
C MET A 153 17.73 2.54 -16.28
N GLY A 154 16.86 1.95 -17.10
CA GLY A 154 16.68 0.50 -17.22
C GLY A 154 15.96 -0.12 -16.02
N ILE A 155 15.18 0.66 -15.28
CA ILE A 155 14.39 0.19 -14.14
C ILE A 155 12.90 0.16 -14.56
N PRO A 156 12.22 -0.98 -14.36
CA PRO A 156 10.77 -1.11 -14.57
C PRO A 156 9.91 -0.07 -13.84
#